data_AF-A0A316HTF5-F1
#
_entry.id   AF-A0A316HTF5-F1
#
_cell.length_a   1.000
_cell.length_b   1.000
_cell.length_c   1.000
_cell.angle_alpha   90.00
_cell.angle_beta   90.00
_cell.angle_gamma   90.00
#
_symmetry.space_group_name_H-M   'P 1'
#
loop_
_entity.id
_entity.type
_entity.pdbx_description
1 polymer ?
#
loop_
_entity_poly.entity_id
_entity_poly.type
_entity_poly.pdbx_seq_one_letter_code
_entity_poly.pdbx_strand_id
1 'polypeptide(L)'
;MRAALALVRFAAAVVGDDRYREQWEADVVGAHELGMSPLRVAFGALRAVVAIPSKGVAVAGIGPLGIALKHAQTPRGRVLAIAVVSALLLLGGAAMLFA
;
A
#
# COMPACT_ATOMS: atom_id res chain seq x y z
N MET A 1 -5.01 13.73 -9.97
CA MET A 1 -6.21 13.41 -9.17
C MET A 1 -6.56 11.92 -9.18
N ARG A 2 -6.93 11.32 -10.32
CA ARG A 2 -7.35 9.89 -10.39
C ARG A 2 -6.35 8.91 -9.76
N ALA A 3 -5.06 9.07 -10.03
CA ALA A 3 -4.01 8.23 -9.43
C ALA A 3 -3.89 8.38 -7.90
N ALA A 4 -4.05 9.61 -7.38
CA ALA A 4 -3.99 9.86 -5.94
C ALA A 4 -5.17 9.21 -5.20
N LEU A 5 -6.38 9.33 -5.76
CA LEU A 5 -7.57 8.66 -5.23
C LEU A 5 -7.46 7.14 -5.31
N ALA A 6 -6.93 6.59 -6.40
CA ALA A 6 -6.69 5.15 -6.53
C ALA A 6 -5.69 4.63 -5.47
N LEU A 7 -4.60 5.36 -5.23
CA LEU A 7 -3.62 5.03 -4.19
C LEU A 7 -4.23 5.04 -2.79
N VAL A 8 -5.06 6.04 -2.48
CA VAL A 8 -5.75 6.14 -1.18
C VAL A 8 -6.78 5.03 -1.01
N ARG A 9 -7.57 4.71 -2.03
CA ARG A 9 -8.53 3.61 -2.00
C ARG A 9 -7.87 2.27 -1.76
N PHE A 10 -6.74 2.03 -2.45
CA PHE A 10 -5.92 0.85 -2.21
C PHE A 10 -5.42 0.81 -0.76
N ALA A 11 -4.85 1.91 -0.27
CA ALA A 11 -4.36 1.99 1.12
C ALA A 11 -5.48 1.69 2.13
N ALA A 12 -6.66 2.28 1.95
CA ALA A 12 -7.80 2.08 2.85
C ALA A 12 -8.33 0.66 2.80
N ALA A 13 -8.39 0.05 1.60
CA ALA A 13 -8.75 -1.35 1.43
C ALA A 13 -7.78 -2.30 2.15
N VAL A 14 -6.48 -1.97 2.19
CA VAL A 14 -5.47 -2.76 2.93
C VAL A 14 -5.68 -2.64 4.45
N VAL A 15 -6.09 -1.47 4.94
CA VAL A 15 -6.43 -1.28 6.36
C VAL A 15 -7.73 -2.01 6.73
N GLY A 16 -8.67 -2.11 5.77
CA GLY A 16 -9.93 -2.84 5.92
C GLY A 16 -11.00 -2.08 6.70
N ASP A 17 -10.92 -0.75 6.74
CA ASP A 17 -11.88 0.12 7.43
C ASP A 17 -12.25 1.31 6.54
N ASP A 18 -13.54 1.38 6.19
CA ASP A 18 -14.12 2.38 5.29
C ASP A 18 -13.96 3.81 5.81
N ARG A 19 -13.80 4.01 7.13
CA ARG A 19 -13.57 5.32 7.71
C ARG A 19 -12.27 5.95 7.20
N TYR A 20 -11.21 5.16 7.04
CA TYR A 20 -9.94 5.66 6.49
C TYR A 20 -10.07 6.01 5.01
N ARG A 21 -10.94 5.31 4.27
CA ARG A 21 -11.21 5.63 2.86
C ARG A 21 -11.81 7.03 2.75
N GLU A 22 -12.88 7.30 3.49
CA GLU A 22 -13.56 8.59 3.44
C GLU A 22 -12.64 9.73 3.91
N GLN A 23 -11.91 9.53 5.00
CA GLN A 23 -11.00 10.54 5.54
C GLN A 23 -9.85 10.86 4.57
N TRP A 24 -9.18 9.84 4.03
CA TRP A 24 -8.05 10.06 3.13
C TRP A 24 -8.49 10.56 1.75
N GLU A 25 -9.68 10.18 1.26
CA GLU A 25 -10.23 10.76 0.03
C GLU A 25 -10.50 12.25 0.22
N ALA A 26 -11.08 12.65 1.35
CA ALA A 26 -11.27 14.05 1.71
C ALA A 26 -9.94 14.81 1.83
N ASP A 27 -8.91 14.21 2.44
CA ASP A 27 -7.58 14.82 2.56
C ASP A 27 -6.94 15.05 1.17
N VAL A 28 -7.10 14.12 0.23
CA VAL A 28 -6.60 14.27 -1.15
C VAL A 28 -7.33 15.37 -1.91
N VAL A 29 -8.65 15.44 -1.76
CA VAL A 29 -9.47 16.49 -2.38
C VAL A 29 -9.13 17.86 -1.77
N GLY A 30 -9.08 17.97 -0.45
CA GLY A 30 -8.72 19.20 0.25
C GLY A 30 -7.30 19.67 -0.08
N ALA A 31 -6.34 18.74 -0.21
CA ALA A 31 -4.99 19.09 -0.65
C ALA A 31 -4.97 19.69 -2.05
N HIS A 32 -5.80 19.19 -2.97
CA HIS A 32 -5.91 19.77 -4.30
C HIS A 32 -6.51 21.16 -4.29
N GLU A 33 -7.58 21.38 -3.53
CA GLU A 33 -8.25 22.67 -3.40
C GLU A 33 -7.32 23.74 -2.80
N LEU A 34 -6.42 23.32 -1.91
CA LEU A 34 -5.40 24.19 -1.30
C LEU A 34 -4.14 24.38 -2.18
N GLY A 35 -4.15 23.89 -3.43
CA GLY A 35 -3.00 23.99 -4.34
C GLY A 35 -1.80 23.11 -3.96
N MET A 36 -1.97 22.20 -3.00
CA MET A 36 -0.95 21.22 -2.61
C MET A 36 -0.97 20.00 -3.52
N SER A 37 0.12 19.23 -3.51
CA SER A 37 0.22 18.01 -4.33
C SER A 37 -0.62 16.88 -3.73
N PRO A 38 -1.70 16.41 -4.40
CA PRO A 38 -2.56 15.36 -3.86
C PRO A 38 -1.84 13.99 -3.81
N LEU A 39 -0.82 13.81 -4.65
CA LEU A 39 0.01 12.60 -4.67
C LEU A 39 0.88 12.47 -3.41
N ARG A 40 1.38 13.59 -2.86
CA ARG A 40 2.15 13.54 -1.59
C ARG A 40 1.27 13.09 -0.43
N VAL A 41 0.02 13.56 -0.39
CA VAL A 41 -0.96 13.15 0.63
C VAL A 41 -1.33 11.67 0.47
N ALA A 42 -1.58 11.21 -0.75
CA ALA A 42 -1.81 9.79 -1.03
C ALA A 42 -0.62 8.90 -0.62
N PHE A 43 0.62 9.36 -0.81
CA PHE A 43 1.81 8.66 -0.32
C PHE A 43 1.88 8.61 1.21
N GLY A 44 1.43 9.67 1.89
CA GLY A 44 1.28 9.70 3.35
C GLY A 44 0.31 8.62 3.84
N ALA A 45 -0.85 8.48 3.18
CA ALA A 45 -1.82 7.42 3.47
C ALA A 45 -1.21 6.02 3.32
N LEU A 46 -0.42 5.78 2.26
CA LEU A 46 0.32 4.53 2.06
C LEU A 46 1.31 4.22 3.19
N ARG A 47 2.02 5.22 3.72
CA ARG A 47 2.90 5.02 4.88
C ARG A 47 2.11 4.72 6.15
N ALA A 48 0.93 5.33 6.30
CA ALA A 48 0.05 5.08 7.43
C ALA A 48 -0.42 3.62 7.51
N VAL A 49 -0.62 2.94 6.38
CA VAL A 49 -0.95 1.50 6.34
C VAL A 49 0.04 0.65 7.13
N VAL A 50 1.34 0.98 7.07
CA VAL A 50 2.40 0.23 7.78
C VAL A 50 2.42 0.56 9.28
N ALA A 51 1.95 1.75 9.66
CA ALA A 51 1.95 2.25 11.03
C ALA A 51 0.65 1.92 11.78
N ILE A 52 -0.48 1.80 11.08
CA ILE A 52 -1.78 1.47 11.69
C ILE A 52 -1.77 -0.01 12.06
N PRO A 53 -1.88 -0.36 13.36
CA PRO A 53 -1.97 -1.75 13.77
C PRO A 53 -3.29 -2.33 13.26
N SER A 54 -3.21 -3.12 12.18
CA SER A 54 -4.39 -3.78 11.64
C SER A 54 -5.02 -4.69 12.70
N LYS A 55 -6.32 -4.54 12.92
CA LYS A 55 -7.12 -5.48 13.71
C LYS A 55 -7.37 -6.75 12.88
N GLY A 56 -6.32 -7.54 12.61
CA GLY A 56 -6.45 -8.87 12.02
C GLY A 56 -5.60 -9.16 10.77
N VAL A 57 -5.09 -8.16 10.05
CA VAL A 57 -4.27 -8.39 8.84
C VAL A 57 -2.82 -8.75 9.20
N ALA A 58 -2.31 -8.26 10.34
CA ALA A 58 -0.96 -8.55 10.82
C ALA A 58 -0.73 -10.05 11.13
N VAL A 59 -1.80 -10.83 11.37
CA VAL A 59 -1.71 -12.28 11.57
C VAL A 59 -1.79 -13.04 10.23
N ALA A 60 -2.32 -12.44 9.16
CA ALA A 60 -2.32 -13.02 7.82
C ALA A 60 -1.09 -12.63 6.96
N GLY A 61 -0.34 -11.59 7.37
CA GLY A 61 0.75 -10.98 6.60
C GLY A 61 2.02 -11.81 6.42
N ILE A 62 2.06 -13.04 6.92
CA ILE A 62 3.12 -13.99 6.62
C ILE A 62 2.48 -15.14 5.83
N GLY A 63 2.17 -14.91 4.54
CA GLY A 63 1.82 -16.00 3.63
C GLY A 63 2.94 -17.05 3.55
N PRO A 64 2.76 -18.18 2.84
CA PRO A 64 3.74 -19.27 2.80
C PRO A 64 5.18 -18.82 2.51
N LEU A 65 5.33 -17.83 1.63
CA LEU A 65 6.62 -17.19 1.33
C LEU A 65 7.20 -16.45 2.54
N GLY A 66 6.41 -15.67 3.26
CA GLY A 66 6.86 -15.01 4.48
C GLY A 66 7.28 -16.02 5.55
N ILE A 67 6.59 -17.16 5.64
CA ILE A 67 6.89 -18.21 6.64
C ILE A 67 8.23 -18.84 6.27
N ALA A 68 8.41 -19.17 4.99
CA ALA A 68 9.66 -19.70 4.47
C ALA A 68 10.83 -18.72 4.68
N LEU A 69 10.66 -17.43 4.40
CA LEU A 69 11.70 -16.41 4.57
C LEU A 69 12.08 -16.21 6.04
N LYS A 70 11.08 -16.23 6.95
CA LYS A 70 11.28 -16.17 8.39
C LYS A 70 12.00 -17.42 8.89
N HIS A 71 11.59 -18.60 8.44
CA HIS A 71 12.22 -19.88 8.80
C HIS A 71 13.67 -19.94 8.32
N ALA A 72 13.94 -19.46 7.11
CA ALA A 72 15.28 -19.36 6.53
C ALA A 72 16.16 -18.25 7.15
N GLN A 73 15.70 -17.54 8.18
CA GLN A 73 16.42 -16.42 8.82
C GLN A 73 16.90 -15.38 7.80
N THR A 74 16.06 -15.11 6.79
CA THR A 74 16.47 -14.25 5.67
C THR A 74 16.70 -12.81 6.17
N PRO A 75 17.83 -12.17 5.82
CA PRO A 75 18.08 -10.78 6.20
C PRO A 75 16.97 -9.84 5.71
N ARG A 76 16.56 -8.88 6.55
CA ARG A 76 15.49 -7.92 6.22
C ARG A 76 15.68 -7.22 4.88
N GLY A 77 16.92 -6.85 4.54
CA GLY A 77 17.24 -6.24 3.25
C GLY A 77 16.92 -7.14 2.05
N ARG A 78 17.15 -8.45 2.18
CA ARG A 78 16.82 -9.42 1.13
C ARG A 78 15.33 -9.68 1.03
N VAL A 79 14.62 -9.73 2.17
CA VAL A 79 13.14 -9.79 2.18
C VAL A 79 12.54 -8.58 1.47
N LEU A 80 13.06 -7.38 1.74
CA LEU A 80 12.62 -6.16 1.07
C LEU A 80 12.89 -6.21 -0.44
N ALA A 81 14.08 -6.66 -0.87
CA ALA A 81 14.41 -6.80 -2.27
C ALA A 81 13.45 -7.76 -2.99
N ILE A 82 13.16 -8.92 -2.40
CA ILE A 82 12.22 -9.90 -2.95
C ILE A 82 10.81 -9.28 -3.07
N ALA A 83 10.36 -8.56 -2.04
CA ALA A 83 9.05 -7.91 -2.05
C ALA A 83 8.96 -6.85 -3.17
N VAL A 84 9.98 -6.01 -3.33
CA VAL A 84 10.03 -4.97 -4.38
C VAL A 84 10.05 -5.58 -5.77
N VAL A 85 10.90 -6.57 -6.04
CA VAL A 85 10.98 -7.23 -7.35
C VAL A 85 9.67 -7.93 -7.69
N SER A 86 9.07 -8.64 -6.72
CA SER A 86 7.76 -9.29 -6.90
C SER A 86 6.68 -8.26 -7.23
N ALA A 87 6.64 -7.12 -6.53
CA ALA A 87 5.68 -6.05 -6.80
C ALA A 87 5.86 -5.45 -8.20
N LEU A 88 7.11 -5.20 -8.63
CA LEU A 88 7.40 -4.69 -9.97
C LEU A 88 6.99 -5.66 -11.08
N LEU A 89 7.23 -6.97 -10.88
CA LEU A 89 6.80 -8.00 -11.82
C LEU A 89 5.28 -8.06 -11.94
N LEU A 90 4.55 -7.98 -10.82
CA LEU A 90 3.09 -7.94 -10.81
C LEU A 90 2.55 -6.69 -11.51
N LEU A 91 3.14 -5.53 -11.25
CA LEU A 91 2.77 -4.28 -11.92
C LEU A 91 3.06 -4.32 -13.42
N GLY A 92 4.21 -4.88 -13.83
CA GLY A 92 4.55 -5.08 -15.23
C GLY A 92 3.58 -6.02 -15.94
N GLY A 93 3.23 -7.15 -15.30
CA GLY A 93 2.23 -8.08 -15.83
C GLY A 93 0.84 -7.45 -15.93
N ALA A 94 0.41 -6.70 -14.93
CA ALA A 94 -0.85 -5.96 -14.97
C ALA A 94 -0.86 -4.94 -16.12
N ALA A 95 0.23 -4.18 -16.30
CA ALA A 95 0.34 -3.23 -17.40
C ALA A 95 0.22 -3.93 -18.76
N MET A 96 0.84 -5.10 -18.95
CA MET A 96 0.70 -5.88 -20.19
C MET A 96 -0.71 -6.41 -20.43
N LEU A 97 -1.48 -6.70 -19.38
CA LEU A 97 -2.86 -7.18 -19.51
C LEU A 97 -3.82 -6.08 -19.98
N PHE A 98 -3.51 -4.81 -19.67
CA PHE A 98 -4.36 -3.66 -19.96
C PHE A 98 -3.79 -2.71 -21.03
N ALA A 99 -2.69 -3.09 -21.68
CA ALA A 99 -2.09 -2.37 -22.81
C ALA A 99 -2.68 -2.85 -24.13
#